data_AF-A0A7R9G6M0-F1
#
_entry.id   AF-A0A7R9G6M0-F1
#
_cell.length_a   1.000
_cell.length_b   1.000
_cell.length_c   1.000
_cell.angle_alpha   90.00
_cell.angle_beta   90.00
_cell.angle_gamma   90.00
#
_symmetry.space_group_name_H-M   'P 1'
#
loop_
_entity.id
_entity.type
_entity.pdbx_description
1 polymer ?
#
loop_
_entity_poly.entity_id
_entity_poly.type
_entity_poly.pdbx_seq_one_letter_code
_entity_poly.pdbx_strand_id
1 'polypeptide(L)'
;MSLHADSGGKKEMGYDEVLLHLGEFGRYQKRIYFLLCLPTISCALHKLAGVFLQAKVNHRCLLPYEFANATYPLPPERINMTLPWDSATESWSSCS
;
A
#
# COMPACT_ATOMS: atom_id res chain seq x y z
N MET A 1 5.27 41.79 57.47
CA MET A 1 5.70 41.95 56.07
C MET A 1 6.09 40.56 55.57
N SER A 2 5.16 39.76 55.03
CA SER A 2 4.65 39.77 53.64
C SER A 2 5.78 39.40 52.65
N LEU A 3 5.69 38.39 51.78
CA LEU A 3 4.53 37.96 50.99
C LEU A 3 4.50 36.44 50.74
N HIS A 4 3.29 35.89 50.82
CA HIS A 4 2.80 34.76 50.02
C HIS A 4 2.95 35.11 48.53
N ALA A 5 3.65 34.29 47.76
CA ALA A 5 3.59 34.32 46.30
C ALA A 5 2.79 33.09 45.84
N ASP A 6 1.46 33.26 45.82
CA ASP A 6 0.55 32.38 45.08
C ASP A 6 0.81 32.61 43.59
N SER A 7 1.68 31.77 43.02
CA SER A 7 1.83 31.70 41.56
C SER A 7 0.73 30.80 41.05
N GLY A 8 -0.43 31.42 40.77
CA GLY A 8 -1.49 30.87 39.94
C GLY A 8 -1.00 30.67 38.50
N GLY A 9 -0.05 29.77 38.31
CA GLY A 9 0.24 29.19 37.01
C GLY A 9 -0.93 28.30 36.63
N LYS A 10 -1.65 28.65 35.56
CA LYS A 10 -2.53 27.71 34.87
C LYS A 10 -1.72 26.44 34.61
N LYS A 11 -1.95 25.39 35.40
CA LYS A 11 -1.57 24.04 35.02
C LYS A 11 -2.39 23.74 33.77
N GLU A 12 -1.75 23.76 32.61
CA GLU A 12 -2.28 22.99 31.49
C GLU A 12 -2.37 21.56 32.00
N MET A 13 -3.60 21.08 32.20
CA MET A 13 -3.84 19.68 32.54
C MET A 13 -3.34 18.87 31.35
N GLY A 14 -2.09 18.42 31.44
CA GLY A 14 -1.46 17.62 30.40
C GLY A 14 -2.30 16.37 30.16
N TYR A 15 -2.32 15.88 28.92
CA TYR A 15 -3.07 14.67 28.55
C TYR A 15 -2.83 13.51 29.53
N ASP A 16 -1.60 13.39 30.05
CA ASP A 16 -1.20 12.40 31.05
C ASP A 16 -1.96 12.50 32.38
N GLU A 17 -2.33 13.71 32.81
CA GLU A 17 -3.08 13.96 34.05
C GLU A 17 -4.58 13.64 33.87
N VAL A 18 -5.12 13.87 32.67
CA VAL A 18 -6.48 13.46 32.29
C VAL A 18 -6.60 11.94 32.19
N LEU A 19 -5.57 11.27 31.68
CA LEU A 19 -5.48 9.81 31.59
C LEU A 19 -5.49 9.13 32.96
N LEU A 20 -4.88 9.73 33.99
CA LEU A 20 -4.94 9.26 35.37
C LEU A 20 -6.36 9.26 35.94
N HIS A 21 -7.19 10.25 35.58
CA HIS A 21 -8.59 10.34 36.03
C HIS A 21 -9.56 9.42 35.29
N LEU A 22 -9.25 9.04 34.03
CA LEU A 22 -10.09 8.14 33.23
C LEU A 22 -9.95 6.65 33.59
N GLY A 23 -8.88 6.27 34.30
CA GLY A 23 -8.57 4.88 34.66
C GLY A 23 -7.80 4.12 33.58
N GLU A 24 -7.22 2.96 33.96
CA GLU A 24 -6.42 2.14 33.04
C GLU A 24 -7.20 1.60 31.84
N PHE A 25 -6.49 1.29 30.76
CA PHE A 25 -7.07 0.70 29.54
C PHE A 25 -7.74 -0.66 29.85
N GLY A 26 -9.07 -0.65 29.87
CA GLY A 26 -9.88 -1.80 30.27
C GLY A 26 -9.85 -2.95 29.26
N ARG A 27 -10.21 -4.16 29.71
CA ARG A 27 -10.30 -5.37 28.85
C ARG A 27 -11.22 -5.19 27.65
N TYR A 28 -12.33 -4.46 27.83
CA TYR A 28 -13.29 -4.17 26.76
C TYR A 28 -12.72 -3.18 25.73
N GLN A 29 -12.06 -2.11 26.18
CA GLN A 29 -11.40 -1.14 25.30
C GLN A 29 -10.32 -1.80 24.45
N LYS A 30 -9.49 -2.68 25.04
CA LYS A 30 -8.47 -3.45 24.30
C LYS A 30 -9.09 -4.32 23.20
N ARG A 31 -10.22 -4.99 23.47
CA ARG A 31 -10.93 -5.82 22.48
C ARG A 31 -11.47 -4.99 21.32
N ILE A 32 -12.15 -3.87 21.60
CA ILE A 32 -12.65 -2.98 20.55
C ILE A 32 -11.51 -2.40 19.73
N TYR A 33 -10.45 -1.92 20.37
CA TYR A 33 -9.29 -1.38 19.69
C TYR A 33 -8.68 -2.40 18.73
N PHE A 34 -8.52 -3.65 19.17
CA PHE A 34 -8.05 -4.74 18.31
C PHE A 34 -8.99 -4.98 17.12
N LEU A 35 -10.31 -5.06 17.36
CA LEU A 35 -11.31 -5.22 16.30
C LEU A 35 -11.31 -4.05 15.31
N LEU A 36 -11.01 -2.83 15.75
CA LEU A 36 -10.89 -1.64 14.90
C LEU A 36 -9.61 -1.65 14.06
N CYS A 37 -8.52 -2.19 14.61
CA CYS A 37 -7.26 -2.34 13.89
C CYS A 37 -7.33 -3.38 12.77
N LEU A 38 -8.08 -4.48 12.94
CA LEU A 38 -8.19 -5.54 11.93
C LEU A 38 -8.58 -5.04 10.52
N PRO A 39 -9.66 -4.26 10.31
CA PRO A 39 -10.01 -3.74 9.00
C PRO A 39 -8.97 -2.75 8.48
N THR A 40 -8.38 -1.94 9.37
CA THR A 40 -7.34 -0.97 9.00
C THR A 40 -6.10 -1.66 8.42
N ILE A 41 -5.64 -2.73 9.09
CA ILE A 41 -4.52 -3.55 8.63
C ILE A 41 -4.86 -4.24 7.31
N SER A 42 -6.08 -4.79 7.18
CA SER A 42 -6.53 -5.43 5.94
C SER A 42 -6.52 -4.46 4.76
N CYS A 43 -7.04 -3.24 4.94
CA CYS A 43 -7.02 -2.21 3.90
C CYS A 43 -5.59 -1.79 3.53
N ALA A 44 -4.70 -1.67 4.51
CA ALA A 44 -3.29 -1.35 4.26
C ALA A 44 -2.61 -2.44 3.42
N LEU A 45 -2.80 -3.72 3.77
CA LEU A 45 -2.29 -4.86 3.00
C LEU A 45 -2.83 -4.87 1.57
N HIS A 46 -4.12 -4.58 1.38
CA HIS A 46 -4.72 -4.49 0.05
C HIS A 46 -4.08 -3.39 -0.82
N LYS A 47 -3.81 -2.21 -0.22
CA LYS A 47 -3.11 -1.12 -0.91
C LYS A 47 -1.67 -1.50 -1.28
N LEU A 48 -0.97 -2.20 -0.39
CA LEU A 48 0.38 -2.70 -0.66
C LEU A 48 0.38 -3.81 -1.73
N ALA A 49 -0.62 -4.69 -1.76
CA ALA A 49 -0.75 -5.70 -2.81
C ALA A 49 -0.88 -5.07 -4.21
N GLY A 50 -1.58 -3.93 -4.30
CA GLY A 50 -1.76 -3.18 -5.54
C GLY A 50 -0.45 -2.79 -6.22
N VAL A 51 0.61 -2.44 -5.47
CA VAL A 51 1.89 -2.06 -6.10
C VAL A 51 2.58 -3.23 -6.80
N PHE A 52 2.33 -4.46 -6.36
CA PHE A 52 2.90 -5.66 -6.98
C PHE A 52 2.04 -6.17 -8.13
N LEU A 53 0.71 -6.05 -8.01
CA LEU A 53 -0.22 -6.54 -9.03
C LEU A 53 -0.37 -5.60 -10.23
N GLN A 54 -0.21 -4.29 -10.03
CA GLN A 54 -0.37 -3.30 -11.10
C GLN A 54 0.87 -3.16 -12.00
N ALA A 55 1.90 -3.98 -11.79
CA ALA A 55 3.05 -4.01 -12.69
C ALA A 55 2.62 -4.53 -14.07
N LYS A 56 2.63 -3.66 -15.08
CA LYS A 56 2.45 -4.09 -16.48
C LYS A 56 3.72 -4.80 -16.93
N VAL A 57 3.71 -6.14 -16.90
CA VAL A 57 4.80 -6.95 -17.44
C VAL A 57 4.77 -6.92 -18.96
N ASN A 58 5.94 -6.93 -19.59
CA ASN A 58 6.02 -7.09 -21.04
C ASN A 58 5.55 -8.49 -21.41
N HIS A 59 4.56 -8.55 -22.31
CA HIS A 59 4.00 -9.78 -22.82
C HIS A 59 3.83 -9.67 -24.32
N ARG A 60 3.84 -10.81 -25.00
CA ARG A 60 3.63 -10.88 -26.44
C ARG A 60 2.49 -11.84 -26.73
N CYS A 61 1.87 -11.65 -27.88
CA CYS A 61 0.88 -12.58 -28.40
C CYS A 61 1.54 -13.91 -28.78
N LEU A 62 0.83 -15.02 -28.55
CA LEU A 62 1.22 -16.31 -29.09
C LEU A 62 0.95 -16.33 -30.59
N LEU A 63 1.95 -16.71 -31.38
CA LEU A 63 1.81 -16.78 -32.83
C LEU A 63 1.09 -18.09 -33.21
N PRO A 64 0.30 -18.11 -34.30
CA PRO A 64 -0.56 -19.26 -34.63
C PRO A 64 0.21 -20.55 -34.96
N TYR A 65 1.50 -20.44 -35.27
CA TYR A 65 2.39 -21.56 -35.59
C TYR A 65 3.30 -21.96 -34.43
N GLU A 66 3.17 -21.32 -33.26
CA GLU A 66 3.96 -21.65 -32.07
C GLU A 66 3.25 -22.67 -31.18
N PHE A 67 4.05 -23.49 -30.49
CA PHE A 67 3.54 -24.43 -29.50
C PHE A 67 3.09 -23.70 -28.21
N ALA A 68 2.20 -24.31 -27.44
CA ALA A 68 1.68 -23.73 -26.19
C ALA A 68 2.77 -23.44 -25.14
N ASN A 69 3.93 -24.09 -25.24
CA ASN A 69 5.09 -23.89 -24.36
C ASN A 69 6.14 -22.93 -24.95
N ALA A 70 5.75 -22.05 -25.88
CA ALA A 70 6.67 -21.09 -26.48
C ALA A 70 7.28 -20.12 -25.46
N THR A 71 8.58 -19.89 -25.58
CA THR A 71 9.31 -18.96 -24.71
C THR A 71 9.02 -17.51 -25.11
N TYR A 72 9.08 -16.61 -24.12
CA TYR A 72 8.90 -15.17 -24.34
C TYR A 72 9.89 -14.56 -25.35
N PRO A 73 11.23 -14.66 -25.19
CA PRO A 73 12.18 -14.05 -26.11
C PRO A 73 12.10 -14.73 -27.47
N LEU A 74 11.87 -13.91 -28.50
CA LEU A 74 11.93 -14.29 -29.89
C LEU A 74 13.22 -13.72 -30.49
N PRO A 75 13.81 -14.37 -31.50
CA PRO A 75 14.89 -13.78 -32.28
C PRO A 75 14.43 -12.45 -32.91
N PRO A 76 15.31 -11.43 -32.99
CA PRO A 76 14.95 -10.09 -33.48
C PRO A 76 14.39 -10.10 -34.90
N GLU A 77 14.91 -10.98 -35.76
CA GLU A 77 14.41 -11.21 -37.12
C GLU A 77 12.93 -11.58 -37.10
N ARG A 78 12.52 -12.48 -36.21
CA ARG A 78 11.14 -12.94 -36.10
C ARG A 78 10.24 -11.86 -35.51
N ILE A 79 10.69 -11.13 -34.49
CA ILE A 79 9.92 -10.06 -33.87
C ILE A 79 9.52 -9.01 -34.91
N ASN A 80 10.47 -8.54 -35.70
CA ASN A 80 10.24 -7.51 -36.72
C ASN A 80 9.23 -7.95 -37.80
N MET A 81 9.14 -9.25 -38.08
CA MET A 81 8.23 -9.81 -39.09
C MET A 81 6.82 -10.08 -38.55
N THR A 82 6.65 -10.25 -37.25
CA THR A 82 5.40 -10.78 -36.68
C THR A 82 4.67 -9.82 -35.76
N LEU A 83 5.40 -8.95 -35.06
CA LEU A 83 4.83 -7.99 -34.12
C LEU A 83 4.98 -6.58 -34.70
N PRO A 84 3.92 -5.79 -34.83
CA PRO A 84 4.04 -4.39 -35.19
C PRO A 84 4.69 -3.55 -34.07
N TRP A 85 5.45 -2.54 -34.46
CA TRP A 85 6.00 -1.55 -33.54
C TRP A 85 4.95 -0.51 -33.18
N ASP A 86 4.79 -0.23 -31.88
CA ASP A 86 3.90 0.83 -31.38
C ASP A 86 4.72 2.08 -31.07
N SER A 87 4.51 3.14 -31.85
CA SER A 87 5.18 4.43 -31.66
C SER A 87 4.66 5.21 -30.45
N ALA A 88 3.46 4.90 -29.94
CA ALA A 88 2.88 5.60 -28.80
C ALA A 88 3.47 5.11 -27.47
N THR A 89 3.77 3.81 -27.36
CA THR A 89 4.36 3.19 -26.17
C THR A 89 5.87 2.95 -26.29
N GLU A 90 6.46 3.26 -27.44
CA GLU A 90 7.87 2.98 -27.79
C GLU A 90 8.24 1.50 -27.57
N SER A 91 7.33 0.58 -27.88
CA SER A 91 7.50 -0.86 -27.64
C SER A 91 6.87 -1.70 -28.75
N TRP A 92 7.24 -2.99 -28.82
CA TRP A 92 6.50 -3.96 -29.63
C TRP A 92 5.08 -4.15 -29.10
N SER A 93 4.13 -4.39 -29.99
CA SER A 93 2.73 -4.60 -29.64
C SER A 93 2.53 -5.82 -28.72
N SER A 94 1.60 -5.71 -27.78
CA SER A 94 1.29 -6.74 -26.77
C SER A 94 -0.20 -7.09 -26.75
N CYS A 95 -0.54 -8.33 -26.38
CA CYS A 95 -1.92 -8.80 -26.25
C CYS A 95 -2.51 -8.52 -24.85
N SER A 96 -3.65 -7.83 -24.77
CA SER A 96 -4.35 -7.63 -23.48
C SER A 96 -5.06 -8.87 -22.96
#